data_AF-A0A444JHW1-F1
#
_entry.id   AF-A0A444JHW1-F1
#
_cell.length_a   1.000
_cell.length_b   1.000
_cell.length_c   1.000
_cell.angle_alpha   90.00
_cell.angle_beta   90.00
_cell.angle_gamma   90.00
#
_symmetry.space_group_name_H-M   'P 1'
#
loop_
_entity.id
_entity.type
_entity.pdbx_description
1 polymer ?
#
loop_
_entity_poly.entity_id
_entity_poly.type
_entity_poly.pdbx_seq_one_letter_code
_entity_poly.pdbx_strand_id
1 'polypeptide(L)'
;MNVAANVATDAAGNNNTAATQSTQAVDTAVPTVVITDDTTGTATGDVTYTLTFSESVTGFAADDITVSGGSKGSFTAVSGSVYTLVVTPDASSTSDITVNVAANVATDVAGNNNTAATQSTQAVDTAVPTVVITDDTTGTATGDVTYTFTFSESVTGFAADDITVSGGSKGSFTAVSGSVYTLVVTPDASS
;
A
#
# COMPACT_ATOMS: atom_id res chain seq x y z
N MET A 1 -26.72 3.55 40.90
CA MET A 1 -26.82 3.95 42.32
C MET A 1 -28.17 3.51 42.90
N ASN A 2 -28.19 3.06 44.16
CA ASN A 2 -29.41 2.71 44.88
C ASN A 2 -29.22 2.97 46.39
N VAL A 3 -30.32 3.12 47.13
CA VAL A 3 -30.39 3.12 48.59
C VAL A 3 -31.37 2.03 49.02
N ALA A 4 -30.93 1.07 49.84
CA ALA A 4 -31.79 -0.01 50.32
C ALA A 4 -32.84 0.48 51.33
N ALA A 5 -33.89 -0.32 51.57
CA ALA A 5 -34.85 -0.02 52.62
C ALA A 5 -34.21 -0.18 54.02
N ASN A 6 -34.70 0.57 55.01
CA ASN A 6 -34.30 0.47 56.42
C ASN A 6 -32.82 0.79 56.71
N VAL A 7 -32.19 1.67 55.92
CA VAL A 7 -30.81 2.14 56.16
C VAL A 7 -30.76 3.55 56.74
N ALA A 8 -31.87 4.27 56.72
CA ALA A 8 -32.04 5.59 57.31
C ALA A 8 -33.40 5.66 58.03
N THR A 9 -33.46 6.43 59.11
CA THR A 9 -34.62 6.56 59.99
C THR A 9 -34.87 8.03 60.30
N ASP A 10 -36.13 8.46 60.32
CA ASP A 10 -36.52 9.82 60.71
C ASP A 10 -36.55 10.01 62.24
N ALA A 11 -36.81 11.24 62.69
CA ALA A 11 -36.88 11.57 64.13
C ALA A 11 -38.04 10.86 64.87
N ALA A 12 -39.04 10.35 64.14
CA ALA A 12 -40.16 9.60 64.69
C ALA A 12 -39.93 8.07 64.68
N GLY A 13 -38.79 7.59 64.15
CA GLY A 13 -38.46 6.18 64.09
C GLY A 13 -38.92 5.48 62.80
N ASN A 14 -39.42 6.20 61.79
CA ASN A 14 -39.83 5.59 60.52
C ASN A 14 -38.62 5.35 59.61
N ASN A 15 -38.48 4.13 59.12
CA ASN A 15 -37.42 3.74 58.20
C ASN A 15 -37.70 4.17 56.75
N ASN A 16 -36.66 4.48 55.98
CA ASN A 16 -36.77 4.76 54.55
C ASN A 16 -37.18 3.50 53.76
N THR A 17 -37.92 3.70 52.67
CA THR A 17 -38.15 2.67 51.66
C THR A 17 -36.93 2.55 50.73
N ALA A 18 -36.81 1.41 50.04
CA ALA A 18 -35.78 1.26 49.02
C ALA A 18 -36.00 2.27 47.90
N ALA A 19 -34.93 2.94 47.47
CA ALA A 19 -34.98 3.85 46.33
C ALA A 19 -35.18 3.09 45.02
N THR A 20 -35.75 3.76 44.03
CA THR A 20 -35.69 3.29 42.65
C THR A 20 -34.23 3.35 42.19
N GLN A 21 -33.72 2.25 41.63
CA GLN A 21 -32.35 2.21 41.12
C GLN A 21 -32.18 3.25 40.01
N SER A 22 -31.18 4.12 40.15
CA SER A 22 -30.69 4.97 39.08
C SER A 22 -29.54 4.26 38.37
N THR A 23 -29.60 4.13 37.07
CA THR A 23 -28.52 3.59 36.24
C THR A 23 -28.02 4.67 35.29
N GLN A 24 -26.73 4.59 34.94
CA GLN A 24 -26.10 5.42 33.92
C GLN A 24 -25.35 4.48 32.98
N ALA A 25 -25.62 4.57 31.69
CA ALA A 25 -24.84 3.88 30.68
C ALA A 25 -23.48 4.59 30.53
N VAL A 26 -22.40 3.83 30.42
CA VAL A 26 -21.05 4.32 30.15
C VAL A 26 -20.57 3.60 28.92
N ASP A 27 -20.03 4.36 27.97
CA ASP A 27 -19.34 3.82 26.82
C ASP A 27 -17.84 3.88 27.07
N THR A 28 -17.21 2.70 27.07
CA THR A 28 -15.77 2.55 27.24
C THR A 28 -15.14 1.85 26.04
N ALA A 29 -15.89 1.68 24.94
CA ALA A 29 -15.34 1.12 23.73
C ALA A 29 -14.37 2.13 23.11
N VAL A 30 -13.18 1.67 22.78
CA VAL A 30 -12.15 2.51 22.18
C VAL A 30 -12.14 2.23 20.68
N PRO A 31 -12.27 3.23 19.80
CA PRO A 31 -12.26 2.99 18.36
C PRO A 31 -10.95 2.35 17.91
N THR A 32 -11.05 1.23 17.21
CA THR A 32 -9.91 0.61 16.49
C THR A 32 -10.01 0.95 15.02
N VAL A 33 -8.89 0.92 14.30
CA VAL A 33 -8.86 1.19 12.86
C VAL A 33 -8.13 0.08 12.12
N VAL A 34 -8.74 -0.39 11.04
CA VAL A 34 -8.17 -1.35 10.09
C VAL A 34 -7.91 -0.64 8.78
N ILE A 35 -6.71 -0.85 8.22
CA ILE A 35 -6.30 -0.28 6.94
C ILE A 35 -6.19 -1.42 5.94
N THR A 36 -6.90 -1.32 4.82
CA THR A 36 -6.78 -2.22 3.67
C THR A 36 -6.54 -1.39 2.41
N ASP A 37 -6.08 -2.02 1.34
CA ASP A 37 -5.96 -1.39 0.03
C ASP A 37 -6.65 -2.24 -1.06
N ASP A 38 -6.81 -1.64 -2.25
CA ASP A 38 -7.50 -2.24 -3.40
C ASP A 38 -6.56 -2.97 -4.37
N THR A 39 -5.26 -3.03 -4.06
CA THR A 39 -4.25 -3.53 -4.99
C THR A 39 -3.79 -4.93 -4.57
N THR A 40 -3.63 -5.82 -5.55
CA THR A 40 -3.09 -7.16 -5.30
C THR A 40 -1.69 -7.26 -5.90
N GLY A 41 -0.76 -7.86 -5.16
CA GLY A 41 0.62 -8.02 -5.63
C GLY A 41 1.39 -6.71 -5.57
N THR A 42 1.95 -6.27 -6.70
CA THR A 42 2.79 -5.07 -6.80
C THR A 42 2.02 -3.95 -7.51
N ALA A 43 1.98 -2.77 -6.89
CA ALA A 43 1.36 -1.59 -7.45
C ALA A 43 2.28 -0.92 -8.48
N THR A 44 1.73 -0.57 -9.63
CA THR A 44 2.43 0.20 -10.69
C THR A 44 1.85 1.61 -10.87
N GLY A 45 0.89 1.99 -10.02
CA GLY A 45 0.16 3.25 -10.07
C GLY A 45 -0.60 3.51 -8.77
N ASP A 46 -1.60 4.39 -8.82
CA ASP A 46 -2.39 4.81 -7.65
C ASP A 46 -3.01 3.61 -6.92
N VAL A 47 -2.94 3.66 -5.58
CA VAL A 47 -3.50 2.68 -4.66
C VAL A 47 -4.57 3.35 -3.80
N THR A 48 -5.77 2.78 -3.71
CA THR A 48 -6.83 3.28 -2.84
C THR A 48 -6.83 2.54 -1.51
N TYR A 49 -6.45 3.24 -0.45
CA TYR A 49 -6.56 2.73 0.91
C TYR A 49 -7.95 2.98 1.47
N THR A 50 -8.52 1.97 2.13
CA THR A 50 -9.74 2.05 2.93
C THR A 50 -9.38 1.94 4.39
N LEU A 51 -9.75 2.95 5.17
CA LEU A 51 -9.57 3.02 6.61
C LEU A 51 -10.93 2.82 7.27
N THR A 52 -11.07 1.72 8.03
CA THR A 52 -12.32 1.33 8.67
C THR A 52 -12.15 1.37 10.18
N PHE A 53 -12.83 2.31 10.82
CA PHE A 53 -12.97 2.35 12.26
C PHE A 53 -14.04 1.34 12.73
N SER A 54 -13.87 0.80 13.94
CA SER A 54 -14.86 -0.12 14.56
C SER A 54 -16.20 0.55 14.88
N GLU A 55 -16.24 1.88 14.88
CA GLU A 55 -17.42 2.70 15.11
C GLU A 55 -17.25 4.07 14.46
N SER A 56 -18.29 4.91 14.52
CA SER A 56 -18.21 6.26 13.94
C SER A 56 -17.31 7.16 14.77
N VAL A 57 -16.42 7.88 14.11
CA VAL A 57 -15.48 8.81 14.73
C VAL A 57 -15.62 10.21 14.14
N THR A 58 -15.11 11.19 14.87
CA THR A 58 -15.00 12.59 14.46
C THR A 58 -13.54 13.05 14.64
N GLY A 59 -13.19 14.17 14.01
CA GLY A 59 -11.85 14.75 14.10
C GLY A 59 -10.80 14.14 13.16
N PHE A 60 -11.11 13.02 12.50
CA PHE A 60 -10.18 12.35 11.59
C PHE A 60 -10.09 13.05 10.22
N ALA A 61 -8.85 13.36 9.80
CA ALA A 61 -8.53 14.02 8.55
C ALA A 61 -7.31 13.38 7.85
N ALA A 62 -7.03 13.82 6.63
CA ALA A 62 -5.90 13.32 5.85
C ALA A 62 -4.53 13.53 6.54
N ASP A 63 -4.39 14.58 7.35
CA ASP A 63 -3.15 14.89 8.07
C ASP A 63 -2.85 13.90 9.20
N ASP A 64 -3.85 13.19 9.70
CA ASP A 64 -3.72 12.15 10.73
C ASP A 64 -3.16 10.83 10.18
N ILE A 65 -3.07 10.71 8.86
CA ILE A 65 -2.54 9.54 8.17
C ILE A 65 -1.07 9.80 7.86
N THR A 66 -0.17 8.89 8.22
CA THR A 66 1.23 8.95 7.78
C THR A 66 1.41 8.07 6.55
N VAL A 67 2.03 8.61 5.50
CA VAL A 67 2.34 7.89 4.25
C VAL A 67 3.83 7.99 3.95
N SER A 68 4.45 6.88 3.53
CA SER A 68 5.79 6.83 2.93
C SER A 68 5.74 6.09 1.59
N GLY A 69 6.76 6.27 0.73
CA GLY A 69 6.84 5.59 -0.58
C GLY A 69 5.83 6.11 -1.61
N GLY A 70 5.19 7.24 -1.31
CA GLY A 70 4.20 7.88 -2.17
C GLY A 70 3.66 9.16 -1.56
N SER A 71 2.74 9.78 -2.31
CA SER A 71 2.10 11.05 -1.94
C SER A 71 0.59 10.87 -1.72
N LYS A 72 0.06 11.58 -0.72
CA LYS A 72 -1.38 11.59 -0.42
C LYS A 72 -2.15 12.30 -1.54
N GLY A 73 -3.15 11.63 -2.08
CA GLY A 73 -4.11 12.16 -3.04
C GLY A 73 -5.46 12.45 -2.38
N SER A 74 -6.54 12.07 -3.08
CA SER A 74 -7.91 12.33 -2.62
C SER A 74 -8.22 11.61 -1.32
N PHE A 75 -8.66 12.37 -0.31
CA PHE A 75 -9.20 11.84 0.94
C PHE A 75 -10.72 12.03 0.98
N THR A 76 -11.47 10.97 1.28
CA THR A 76 -12.93 10.99 1.30
C THR A 76 -13.47 10.33 2.56
N ALA A 77 -14.36 11.02 3.27
CA ALA A 77 -15.21 10.39 4.29
C ALA A 77 -16.40 9.71 3.60
N VAL A 78 -16.40 8.38 3.58
CA VAL A 78 -17.49 7.58 2.97
C VAL A 78 -18.65 7.45 3.95
N SER A 79 -18.35 7.29 5.23
CA SER A 79 -19.30 7.30 6.34
C SER A 79 -18.61 7.82 7.62
N GLY A 80 -19.31 7.83 8.76
CA GLY A 80 -18.69 8.19 10.04
C GLY A 80 -17.56 7.23 10.46
N SER A 81 -17.53 6.01 9.95
CA SER A 81 -16.54 4.98 10.31
C SER A 81 -15.65 4.52 9.14
N VAL A 82 -15.93 4.95 7.90
CA VAL A 82 -15.18 4.50 6.72
C VAL A 82 -14.66 5.70 5.95
N TYR A 83 -13.35 5.68 5.67
CA TYR A 83 -12.64 6.72 4.95
C TYR A 83 -11.80 6.09 3.84
N THR A 84 -11.59 6.80 2.75
CA THR A 84 -10.66 6.39 1.69
C THR A 84 -9.58 7.44 1.48
N LEU A 85 -8.37 6.96 1.15
CA LEU A 85 -7.23 7.78 0.76
C LEU A 85 -6.59 7.16 -0.49
N VAL A 86 -6.55 7.92 -1.57
CA VAL A 86 -5.73 7.56 -2.73
C VAL A 86 -4.28 7.92 -2.44
N VAL A 87 -3.34 7.01 -2.69
CA VAL A 87 -1.90 7.26 -2.60
C VAL A 87 -1.26 6.98 -3.95
N THR A 88 -0.53 7.97 -4.47
CA THR A 88 0.26 7.83 -5.70
C THR A 88 1.69 7.42 -5.31
N PRO A 89 2.20 6.25 -5.74
CA PRO A 89 3.56 5.85 -5.44
C PRO A 89 4.60 6.81 -6.02
N ASP A 90 5.78 6.86 -5.42
CA ASP A 90 6.89 7.62 -5.98
C ASP A 90 7.25 7.10 -7.38
N ALA A 91 7.57 8.01 -8.31
CA ALA A 91 7.95 7.63 -9.67
C ALA A 91 9.33 6.97 -9.71
N SER A 92 9.49 5.97 -10.59
CA SER A 92 10.75 5.23 -10.77
C SER A 92 11.29 4.63 -9.47
N SER A 93 10.39 4.07 -8.66
CA SER A 93 10.69 3.54 -7.32
C SER A 93 10.22 2.10 -7.18
N THR A 94 10.99 1.32 -6.42
CA THR A 94 10.61 -0.01 -5.93
C THR A 94 10.42 -0.01 -4.40
N SER A 95 10.28 1.17 -3.79
CA SER A 95 10.06 1.30 -2.35
C SER A 95 8.58 1.14 -2.05
N ASP A 96 8.24 0.26 -1.12
CA ASP A 96 6.86 0.02 -0.70
C ASP A 96 6.18 1.31 -0.20
N ILE A 97 4.88 1.43 -0.50
CA ILE A 97 4.04 2.38 0.21
C ILE A 97 3.79 1.84 1.62
N THR A 98 3.90 2.70 2.62
CA THR A 98 3.34 2.41 3.95
C THR A 98 2.30 3.43 4.34
N VAL A 99 1.20 2.97 4.95
CA VAL A 99 0.11 3.82 5.45
C VAL A 99 -0.16 3.48 6.91
N ASN A 100 -0.17 4.49 7.77
CA ASN A 100 -0.38 4.31 9.19
C ASN A 100 -1.31 5.39 9.78
N VAL A 101 -2.01 5.04 10.86
CA VAL A 101 -2.83 5.95 11.66
C VAL A 101 -2.40 5.84 13.12
N ALA A 102 -2.02 6.96 13.73
CA ALA A 102 -1.57 6.99 15.11
C ALA A 102 -2.76 6.88 16.10
N ALA A 103 -2.47 6.63 17.37
CA ALA A 103 -3.47 6.72 18.42
C ALA A 103 -3.85 8.19 18.70
N ASN A 104 -5.06 8.41 19.20
CA ASN A 104 -5.56 9.73 19.63
C ASN A 104 -5.70 10.79 18.53
N VAL A 105 -5.97 10.38 17.30
CA VAL A 105 -6.22 11.28 16.17
C VAL A 105 -7.70 11.36 15.79
N ALA A 106 -8.52 10.42 16.26
CA ALA A 106 -9.95 10.38 16.03
C ALA A 106 -10.68 10.04 17.34
N THR A 107 -11.89 10.56 17.53
CA THR A 107 -12.66 10.41 18.76
C THR A 107 -14.10 9.98 18.45
N ASP A 108 -14.65 9.04 19.22
CA ASP A 108 -16.06 8.65 19.13
C ASP A 108 -17.01 9.71 19.75
N VAL A 109 -18.31 9.39 19.81
CA VAL A 109 -19.34 10.26 20.40
C VAL A 109 -19.21 10.37 21.93
N ALA A 110 -18.66 9.35 22.59
CA ALA A 110 -18.49 9.30 24.04
C ALA A 110 -17.21 10.01 24.52
N GLY A 111 -16.32 10.40 23.61
CA GLY A 111 -15.04 11.04 23.90
C GLY A 111 -13.86 10.07 23.98
N ASN A 112 -14.01 8.80 23.60
CA ASN A 112 -12.89 7.85 23.56
C ASN A 112 -12.08 8.05 22.28
N ASN A 113 -10.76 8.14 22.46
CA ASN A 113 -9.79 8.31 21.38
C ASN A 113 -9.40 6.99 20.73
N ASN A 114 -9.15 6.97 19.42
CA ASN A 114 -8.78 5.74 18.72
C ASN A 114 -7.44 5.14 19.20
N THR A 115 -7.30 3.83 19.07
CA THR A 115 -6.00 3.15 19.15
C THR A 115 -5.23 3.30 17.83
N ALA A 116 -3.91 3.16 17.88
CA ALA A 116 -3.09 3.12 16.67
C ALA A 116 -3.46 1.92 15.77
N ALA A 117 -3.35 2.12 14.46
CA ALA A 117 -3.53 1.06 13.47
C ALA A 117 -2.34 0.08 13.48
N THR A 118 -2.58 -1.13 12.98
CA THR A 118 -1.50 -1.89 12.35
C THR A 118 -1.18 -1.22 11.02
N GLN A 119 0.10 -0.88 10.78
CA GLN A 119 0.54 -0.27 9.53
C GLN A 119 0.22 -1.18 8.33
N SER A 120 -0.31 -0.60 7.26
CA SER A 120 -0.45 -1.26 5.96
C SER A 120 0.79 -1.03 5.11
N THR A 121 1.18 -2.04 4.34
CA THR A 121 2.33 -2.01 3.42
C THR A 121 1.90 -2.57 2.07
N GLN A 122 2.18 -1.84 0.99
CA GLN A 122 1.91 -2.25 -0.38
C GLN A 122 3.19 -2.20 -1.20
N ALA A 123 3.57 -3.33 -1.81
CA ALA A 123 4.72 -3.41 -2.70
C ALA A 123 4.51 -2.53 -3.93
N VAL A 124 5.57 -1.88 -4.40
CA VAL A 124 5.52 -0.96 -5.55
C VAL A 124 6.61 -1.30 -6.55
N ASP A 125 6.28 -1.16 -7.83
CA ASP A 125 7.26 -1.07 -8.90
C ASP A 125 6.77 -0.09 -9.98
N THR A 126 7.31 1.13 -9.93
CA THR A 126 7.10 2.15 -10.96
C THR A 126 8.38 2.40 -11.77
N ALA A 127 9.41 1.56 -11.58
CA ALA A 127 10.63 1.63 -12.36
C ALA A 127 10.36 1.17 -13.79
N VAL A 128 10.95 1.86 -14.76
CA VAL A 128 10.87 1.46 -16.16
C VAL A 128 12.10 0.62 -16.48
N PRO A 129 11.95 -0.57 -17.10
CA PRO A 129 13.09 -1.38 -17.50
C PRO A 129 13.99 -0.61 -18.47
N THR A 130 15.28 -0.56 -18.18
CA THR A 130 16.33 -0.09 -19.10
C THR A 130 17.03 -1.30 -19.72
N VAL A 131 17.62 -1.15 -20.90
CA VAL A 131 18.37 -2.22 -21.58
C VAL A 131 19.75 -1.73 -22.00
N VAL A 132 20.75 -2.56 -21.74
CA VAL A 132 22.12 -2.39 -22.24
C VAL A 132 22.41 -3.50 -23.23
N ILE A 133 23.01 -3.15 -24.36
CA ILE A 133 23.43 -4.10 -25.39
C ILE A 133 24.95 -4.12 -25.43
N THR A 134 25.53 -5.31 -25.34
CA THR A 134 26.97 -5.55 -25.55
C THR A 134 27.14 -6.66 -26.56
N ASP A 135 28.32 -6.77 -27.16
CA ASP A 135 28.68 -7.89 -28.02
C ASP A 135 29.95 -8.58 -27.51
N ASP A 136 30.22 -9.77 -28.05
CA ASP A 136 31.38 -10.60 -27.71
C ASP A 136 32.61 -10.34 -28.59
N THR A 137 32.55 -9.36 -29.52
CA THR A 137 33.51 -9.20 -30.60
C THR A 137 34.11 -7.79 -30.65
N THR A 138 35.38 -7.66 -30.27
CA THR A 138 36.06 -6.35 -30.38
C THR A 138 36.41 -6.00 -31.82
N GLY A 139 36.14 -4.77 -32.25
CA GLY A 139 36.58 -4.26 -33.55
C GLY A 139 35.68 -4.70 -34.70
N THR A 140 36.27 -5.13 -35.83
CA THR A 140 35.50 -5.54 -37.01
C THR A 140 35.19 -7.03 -36.95
N ALA A 141 33.90 -7.38 -36.99
CA ALA A 141 33.46 -8.76 -37.05
C ALA A 141 33.78 -9.39 -38.42
N THR A 142 34.33 -10.61 -38.41
CA THR A 142 34.56 -11.43 -39.63
C THR A 142 33.74 -12.71 -39.64
N GLY A 143 32.78 -12.84 -38.73
CA GLY A 143 31.93 -14.00 -38.50
C GLY A 143 30.79 -13.65 -37.54
N ASP A 144 30.11 -14.67 -37.04
CA ASP A 144 29.00 -14.51 -36.10
C ASP A 144 29.41 -13.70 -34.85
N VAL A 145 28.55 -12.76 -34.47
CA VAL A 145 28.68 -11.93 -33.26
C VAL A 145 27.51 -12.25 -32.33
N THR A 146 27.79 -12.50 -31.06
CA THR A 146 26.75 -12.69 -30.05
C THR A 146 26.47 -11.38 -29.33
N TYR A 147 25.31 -10.79 -29.60
CA TYR A 147 24.83 -9.63 -28.86
C TYR A 147 24.10 -10.10 -27.60
N THR A 148 24.45 -9.51 -26.45
CA THR A 148 23.82 -9.72 -25.15
C THR A 148 23.01 -8.49 -24.77
N PHE A 149 21.72 -8.69 -24.50
CA PHE A 149 20.79 -7.68 -24.00
C PHE A 149 20.63 -7.91 -22.49
N THR A 150 20.98 -6.91 -21.69
CA THR A 150 20.83 -6.94 -20.22
C THR A 150 19.83 -5.88 -19.81
N PHE A 151 18.65 -6.31 -19.34
CA PHE A 151 17.63 -5.45 -18.77
C PHE A 151 17.93 -5.17 -17.29
N SER A 152 17.51 -4.00 -16.78
CA SER A 152 17.68 -3.63 -15.37
C SER A 152 16.82 -4.45 -14.40
N GLU A 153 15.82 -5.16 -14.92
CA GLU A 153 14.89 -6.01 -14.18
C GLU A 153 14.36 -7.12 -15.09
N SER A 154 13.53 -8.03 -14.57
CA SER A 154 12.98 -9.12 -15.38
C SER A 154 11.88 -8.60 -16.30
N VAL A 155 11.97 -8.92 -17.59
CA VAL A 155 11.00 -8.51 -18.61
C VAL A 155 10.30 -9.72 -19.21
N THR A 156 9.12 -9.51 -19.77
CA THR A 156 8.40 -10.51 -20.56
C THR A 156 8.04 -9.92 -21.91
N GLY A 157 7.84 -10.78 -22.91
CA GLY A 157 7.45 -10.36 -24.26
C GLY A 157 8.60 -9.92 -25.17
N PHE A 158 9.84 -9.81 -24.68
CA PHE A 158 11.01 -9.54 -25.53
C PHE A 158 11.38 -10.76 -26.39
N ALA A 159 11.36 -10.58 -27.70
CA ALA A 159 11.59 -11.62 -28.71
C ALA A 159 12.53 -11.15 -29.83
N ALA A 160 12.99 -12.11 -30.64
CA ALA A 160 13.88 -11.83 -31.78
C ALA A 160 13.29 -10.83 -32.78
N ASP A 161 11.96 -10.81 -32.94
CA ASP A 161 11.26 -9.93 -33.88
C ASP A 161 11.26 -8.46 -33.43
N ASP A 162 11.41 -8.19 -32.13
CA ASP A 162 11.51 -6.82 -31.59
C ASP A 162 12.86 -6.16 -31.91
N ILE A 163 13.84 -6.95 -32.31
CA ILE A 163 15.20 -6.49 -32.61
C ILE A 163 15.27 -6.12 -34.09
N THR A 164 15.88 -4.99 -34.43
CA THR A 164 16.22 -4.67 -35.82
C THR A 164 17.72 -4.83 -36.02
N VAL A 165 18.12 -5.52 -37.09
CA VAL A 165 19.52 -5.74 -37.44
C VAL A 165 19.75 -5.17 -38.84
N SER A 166 20.81 -4.39 -38.98
CA SER A 166 21.31 -3.87 -40.25
C SER A 166 22.74 -4.36 -40.47
N GLY A 167 23.08 -4.77 -41.70
CA GLY A 167 24.42 -5.28 -42.03
C GLY A 167 24.66 -6.73 -41.58
N GLY A 168 23.59 -7.49 -41.39
CA GLY A 168 23.64 -8.90 -41.02
C GLY A 168 22.26 -9.54 -40.86
N SER A 169 22.25 -10.86 -40.76
CA SER A 169 21.05 -11.67 -40.54
C SER A 169 20.96 -12.15 -39.08
N LYS A 170 19.75 -12.11 -38.52
CA LYS A 170 19.45 -12.66 -37.19
C LYS A 170 19.61 -14.19 -37.20
N GLY A 171 20.35 -14.70 -36.22
CA GLY A 171 20.52 -16.12 -35.92
C GLY A 171 19.76 -16.53 -34.67
N SER A 172 20.38 -17.36 -33.82
CA SER A 172 19.76 -17.89 -32.60
C SER A 172 19.47 -16.79 -31.59
N PHE A 173 18.22 -16.70 -31.14
CA PHE A 173 17.81 -15.88 -30.00
C PHE A 173 17.60 -16.78 -28.77
N THR A 174 18.15 -16.41 -27.62
CA THR A 174 18.08 -17.22 -26.40
C THR A 174 17.80 -16.35 -25.19
N ALA A 175 16.75 -16.69 -24.45
CA ALA A 175 16.50 -16.15 -23.11
C ALA A 175 17.39 -16.87 -22.10
N VAL A 176 18.40 -16.17 -21.57
CA VAL A 176 19.35 -16.72 -20.59
C VAL A 176 18.78 -16.64 -19.17
N SER A 177 18.07 -15.55 -18.88
CA SER A 177 17.27 -15.36 -17.65
C SER A 177 16.11 -14.40 -17.94
N GLY A 178 15.30 -14.06 -16.93
CA GLY A 178 14.25 -13.03 -17.08
C GLY A 178 14.77 -11.64 -17.47
N SER A 179 16.07 -11.36 -17.25
CA SER A 179 16.69 -10.05 -17.54
C SER A 179 17.80 -10.10 -18.59
N VAL A 180 18.20 -11.29 -19.05
CA VAL A 180 19.35 -11.44 -19.95
C VAL A 180 18.97 -12.29 -21.15
N TYR A 181 19.21 -11.76 -22.34
CA TYR A 181 18.91 -12.39 -23.62
C TYR A 181 20.12 -12.29 -24.54
N THR A 182 20.26 -13.23 -25.46
CA THR A 182 21.32 -13.21 -26.48
C THR A 182 20.73 -13.36 -27.88
N LEU A 183 21.35 -12.70 -28.87
CA LEU A 183 21.07 -12.87 -30.28
C LEU A 183 22.39 -13.03 -31.03
N VAL A 184 22.53 -14.15 -31.74
CA VAL A 184 23.62 -14.31 -32.71
C VAL A 184 23.26 -13.54 -33.98
N VAL A 185 24.20 -12.76 -34.52
CA VAL A 185 24.06 -12.05 -35.79
C VAL A 185 25.21 -12.43 -36.70
N THR A 186 24.89 -12.89 -37.91
CA THR A 186 25.87 -13.16 -38.97
C THR A 186 25.98 -11.93 -39.88
N PRO A 187 27.15 -11.27 -39.98
CA PRO A 187 27.33 -10.11 -40.87
C PRO A 187 27.05 -10.46 -42.34
N ASP A 188 26.42 -9.53 -43.08
CA ASP A 188 26.20 -9.74 -44.51
C ASP A 188 27.55 -9.73 -45.24
N ALA A 189 27.66 -10.55 -46.30
CA ALA A 189 28.85 -10.53 -47.13
C ALA A 189 29.06 -9.12 -47.73
N SER A 190 30.22 -8.50 -47.46
CA SER A 190 30.64 -7.17 -47.94
C SER A 190 30.08 -5.95 -47.19
N SER A 191 29.69 -6.12 -45.92
CA SER A 191 29.30 -5.03 -45.00
C SER A 191 30.49 -4.19 -44.52
#